data_AF-A0A7V6B627-F1
#
_entry.id   AF-A0A7V6B627-F1
#
_cell.length_a   1.000
_cell.length_b   1.000
_cell.length_c   1.000
_cell.angle_alpha   90.00
_cell.angle_beta   90.00
_cell.angle_gamma   90.00
#
_symmetry.space_group_name_H-M   'P 1'
#
loop_
_entity.id
_entity.type
_entity.pdbx_description
1 polymer ?
#
loop_
_entity_poly.entity_id
_entity_poly.type
_entity_poly.pdbx_seq_one_letter_code
_entity_poly.pdbx_strand_id
1 'polypeptide(L)'
;MAKPKKARQENEKQRPQVTFKDRFDDFMHDWGRVAVPAGLVLLLLILRNVGVLDDTSLGFVIGVLYLGAVGYGFLYVIRTHEIPAWGRVMGYVVVFLLGLGALIPLVEDVYPGSPVFEKVVTKAEKEAQIDSNLQGYHHLEVFAQSLASKESALGLHGKYHLKVQGKDIKGEFSDQARQVRAGRRGTRSVEVKHLMDVHGITLEQGEKKVEVLMIDQAIGPELRLRLFKVFVPPVVAYIFLSIAVLLTLFMDAMFREVFLKWRLGPWAGMVVAFYVVFSSSYERGAVVNASVWSALLGGAVGFTVGWLLSLIARRLGKALGVKSKAYEGAG
;
A
#
# COMPACT_ATOMS: atom_id res chain seq x y z
N MET A 1 -68.28 -3.84 -53.10
CA MET A 1 -66.87 -4.14 -52.76
C MET A 1 -66.47 -3.34 -51.54
N ALA A 2 -66.24 -4.01 -50.41
CA ALA A 2 -65.59 -3.44 -49.24
C ALA A 2 -64.75 -4.58 -48.61
N LYS A 3 -63.41 -4.45 -48.62
CA LYS A 3 -62.52 -5.35 -47.88
C LYS A 3 -62.14 -4.70 -46.55
N PRO A 4 -62.12 -5.45 -45.44
CA PRO A 4 -61.95 -4.87 -44.10
C PRO A 4 -60.48 -4.58 -43.78
N LYS A 5 -60.27 -3.50 -43.01
CA LYS A 5 -59.03 -3.15 -42.32
C LYS A 5 -58.66 -4.25 -41.30
N LYS A 6 -57.75 -5.15 -41.64
CA LYS A 6 -57.01 -5.98 -40.68
C LYS A 6 -55.57 -6.13 -41.14
N ALA A 7 -54.69 -5.22 -40.72
CA ALA A 7 -53.24 -5.38 -40.87
C ALA A 7 -52.40 -4.46 -39.96
N ARG A 8 -52.91 -4.00 -38.81
CA ARG A 8 -52.16 -3.05 -37.96
C ARG A 8 -52.29 -3.24 -36.45
N GLN A 9 -52.66 -4.42 -35.97
CA GLN A 9 -52.79 -4.70 -34.53
C GLN A 9 -51.94 -5.86 -33.99
N GLU A 10 -51.06 -6.46 -34.79
CA GLU A 10 -50.15 -7.52 -34.30
C GLU A 10 -48.70 -7.15 -34.57
N ASN A 11 -48.18 -6.18 -33.82
CA ASN A 11 -46.74 -6.10 -33.48
C ASN A 11 -46.41 -4.99 -32.46
N GLU A 12 -47.33 -4.65 -31.55
CA GLU A 12 -46.90 -4.11 -30.26
C GLU A 12 -46.49 -5.29 -29.37
N LYS A 13 -45.35 -5.91 -29.70
CA LYS A 13 -44.59 -6.65 -28.70
C LYS A 13 -44.36 -5.66 -27.56
N GLN A 14 -45.04 -5.89 -26.43
CA GLN A 14 -44.76 -5.25 -25.16
C GLN A 14 -43.23 -5.17 -25.02
N ARG A 15 -42.68 -3.96 -25.14
CA ARG A 15 -41.29 -3.73 -24.76
C ARG A 15 -41.24 -4.14 -23.29
N PRO A 16 -40.35 -5.07 -22.89
CA PRO A 16 -40.25 -5.45 -21.48
C PRO A 16 -40.11 -4.15 -20.68
N GLN A 17 -40.94 -3.98 -19.65
CA GLN A 17 -40.87 -2.79 -18.79
C GLN A 17 -39.48 -2.76 -18.17
N VAL A 18 -38.61 -1.92 -18.73
CA VAL A 18 -37.24 -1.76 -18.25
C VAL A 18 -37.33 -1.18 -16.83
N THR A 19 -37.07 -2.03 -15.85
CA THR A 19 -37.14 -1.64 -14.43
C THR A 19 -35.98 -0.72 -14.08
N PHE A 20 -36.10 0.04 -12.98
CA PHE A 20 -34.99 0.86 -12.49
C PHE A 20 -33.73 0.02 -12.24
N LYS A 21 -33.92 -1.22 -11.78
CA LYS A 21 -32.83 -2.18 -11.58
C LYS A 21 -32.10 -2.49 -12.89
N ASP A 22 -32.84 -2.77 -13.97
CA ASP A 22 -32.22 -3.04 -15.28
C ASP A 22 -31.42 -1.83 -15.79
N ARG A 23 -31.96 -0.61 -15.64
CA ARG A 23 -31.24 0.62 -16.04
C ARG A 23 -30.05 0.93 -15.14
N PHE A 24 -30.14 0.60 -13.86
CA PHE A 24 -29.05 0.78 -12.91
C PHE A 24 -27.93 -0.26 -13.16
N ASP A 25 -28.29 -1.51 -13.45
CA ASP A 25 -27.35 -2.56 -13.83
C ASP A 25 -26.66 -2.20 -15.16
N ASP A 26 -27.40 -1.71 -16.17
CA ASP A 26 -26.84 -1.19 -17.43
C ASP A 26 -25.91 0.02 -17.18
N PHE A 27 -26.35 0.99 -16.37
CA PHE A 27 -25.52 2.14 -16.00
C PHE A 27 -24.25 1.70 -15.28
N MET A 28 -24.34 0.76 -14.33
CA MET A 28 -23.19 0.26 -13.59
C MET A 28 -22.23 -0.53 -14.49
N HIS A 29 -22.76 -1.22 -15.50
CA HIS A 29 -21.96 -1.96 -16.47
C HIS A 29 -21.20 -1.04 -17.43
N ASP A 30 -21.84 0.03 -17.91
CA ASP A 30 -21.29 0.94 -18.92
C ASP A 30 -20.51 2.11 -18.30
N TRP A 31 -21.15 2.87 -17.40
CA TRP A 31 -20.61 4.09 -16.81
C TRP A 31 -20.10 3.90 -15.39
N GLY A 32 -20.64 2.95 -14.63
CA GLY A 32 -20.27 2.71 -13.22
C GLY A 32 -18.79 2.40 -13.03
N ARG A 33 -18.16 1.77 -14.03
CA ARG A 33 -16.71 1.51 -14.04
C ARG A 33 -15.84 2.78 -14.04
N VAL A 34 -16.38 3.91 -14.48
CA VAL A 34 -15.69 5.21 -14.54
C VAL A 34 -16.25 6.17 -13.49
N ALA A 35 -17.58 6.23 -13.36
CA ALA A 35 -18.27 7.12 -12.44
C ALA A 35 -18.01 6.79 -10.97
N VAL A 36 -17.91 5.50 -10.60
CA VAL A 36 -17.64 5.11 -9.21
C VAL A 36 -16.21 5.46 -8.79
N PRO A 37 -15.15 5.12 -9.54
CA PRO A 37 -13.80 5.58 -9.20
C PRO A 37 -13.66 7.10 -9.22
N ALA A 38 -14.24 7.78 -10.21
CA ALA A 38 -14.19 9.24 -10.29
C ALA A 38 -14.93 9.92 -9.12
N GLY A 39 -16.11 9.41 -8.77
CA GLY A 39 -16.89 9.89 -7.62
C GLY A 39 -16.18 9.64 -6.29
N LEU A 40 -15.50 8.50 -6.14
CA LEU A 40 -14.68 8.19 -4.97
C LEU A 40 -13.52 9.18 -4.82
N VAL A 41 -12.77 9.44 -5.91
CA VAL A 41 -11.69 10.43 -5.90
C VAL A 41 -12.22 11.83 -5.58
N LEU A 42 -13.34 12.22 -6.19
CA LEU A 42 -13.97 13.51 -5.93
C LEU A 42 -14.40 13.64 -4.47
N LEU A 43 -15.00 12.59 -3.88
CA LEU A 43 -15.38 12.56 -2.48
C LEU A 43 -14.17 12.72 -1.57
N LEU A 44 -13.06 12.01 -1.83
CA LEU A 44 -11.84 12.12 -1.05
C LEU A 44 -11.24 13.54 -1.13
N LEU A 45 -11.26 14.16 -2.31
CA LEU A 45 -10.81 15.55 -2.48
C LEU A 45 -11.72 16.54 -1.75
N ILE A 46 -13.04 16.33 -1.76
CA ILE A 46 -13.98 17.15 -0.99
C ILE A 46 -13.71 17.00 0.51
N LEU A 47 -13.59 15.76 1.02
CA LEU A 47 -13.33 15.51 2.43
C LEU A 47 -12.01 16.12 2.90
N ARG A 48 -10.97 16.09 2.06
CA ARG A 48 -9.71 16.79 2.30
C ARG A 48 -9.91 18.31 2.35
N ASN A 49 -10.60 18.88 1.36
CA ASN A 49 -10.81 20.34 1.26
C ASN A 49 -11.69 20.90 2.39
N VAL A 50 -12.62 20.10 2.93
CA VAL A 50 -13.47 20.47 4.08
C VAL A 50 -12.73 20.28 5.41
N GLY A 51 -11.50 19.75 5.39
CA GLY A 51 -10.69 19.53 6.59
C GLY A 51 -11.13 18.32 7.42
N VAL A 52 -11.93 17.42 6.85
CA VAL A 52 -12.35 16.17 7.50
C VAL A 52 -11.22 15.14 7.46
N LEU A 53 -10.44 15.12 6.37
CA LEU A 53 -9.26 14.27 6.22
C LEU A 53 -8.01 15.14 6.20
N ASP A 54 -7.07 14.86 7.10
CA ASP A 54 -5.69 15.32 6.97
C ASP A 54 -4.94 14.48 5.91
N ASP A 55 -3.76 14.94 5.51
CA ASP A 55 -2.98 14.26 4.47
C ASP A 55 -2.58 12.83 4.89
N THR A 56 -2.35 12.60 6.19
CA THR A 56 -2.07 11.28 6.75
C THR A 56 -3.24 10.32 6.56
N SER A 57 -4.45 10.72 6.97
CA SER A 57 -5.67 9.92 6.84
C SER A 57 -6.08 9.73 5.39
N LEU A 58 -5.86 10.74 4.54
CA LEU A 58 -6.12 10.63 3.11
C LEU A 58 -5.23 9.55 2.47
N GLY A 59 -3.92 9.54 2.77
CA GLY A 59 -3.01 8.52 2.27
C GLY A 59 -3.40 7.11 2.73
N PHE A 60 -3.74 6.97 4.01
CA PHE A 60 -4.25 5.71 4.55
C PHE A 60 -5.50 5.21 3.81
N VAL A 61 -6.49 6.08 3.62
CA VAL A 61 -7.75 5.74 2.92
C VAL A 61 -7.48 5.35 1.47
N ILE A 62 -6.60 6.06 0.76
CA ILE A 62 -6.18 5.68 -0.60
C ILE A 62 -5.58 4.27 -0.62
N GLY A 63 -4.67 3.97 0.31
CA GLY A 63 -4.05 2.65 0.44
C GLY A 63 -5.07 1.53 0.69
N VAL A 64 -5.98 1.73 1.66
CA VAL A 64 -7.03 0.76 1.99
C VAL A 64 -7.99 0.54 0.81
N LEU A 65 -8.40 1.61 0.13
CA LEU A 65 -9.28 1.52 -1.04
C LEU A 65 -8.62 0.78 -2.20
N TYR A 66 -7.33 1.04 -2.45
CA TYR A 66 -6.57 0.32 -3.47
C TYR A 66 -6.49 -1.18 -3.14
N LEU A 67 -6.09 -1.55 -1.90
CA LEU A 67 -6.03 -2.94 -1.47
C LEU A 67 -7.41 -3.62 -1.54
N GLY A 68 -8.47 -2.91 -1.14
CA GLY A 68 -9.85 -3.38 -1.25
C GLY A 68 -10.28 -3.65 -2.69
N ALA A 69 -9.92 -2.76 -3.63
CA ALA A 69 -10.22 -2.93 -5.05
C ALA A 69 -9.45 -4.11 -5.66
N VAL A 70 -8.16 -4.27 -5.35
CA VAL A 70 -7.34 -5.40 -5.80
C VAL A 70 -7.84 -6.72 -5.22
N GLY A 71 -8.17 -6.75 -3.92
CA GLY A 71 -8.77 -7.90 -3.25
C GLY A 71 -10.14 -8.27 -3.83
N TYR A 72 -11.00 -7.29 -4.10
CA TYR A 72 -12.27 -7.51 -4.78
C TYR A 72 -12.07 -8.10 -6.18
N GLY A 73 -11.13 -7.56 -6.96
CA GLY A 73 -10.77 -8.10 -8.27
C GLY A 73 -10.30 -9.56 -8.20
N PHE A 74 -9.45 -9.89 -7.22
CA PHE A 74 -9.03 -11.27 -6.97
C PHE A 74 -10.23 -12.19 -6.68
N LEU A 75 -11.10 -11.80 -5.74
CA LEU A 75 -12.28 -12.60 -5.37
C LEU A 75 -13.31 -12.69 -6.49
N TYR A 76 -13.43 -11.65 -7.32
CA TYR A 76 -14.28 -11.66 -8.50
C TYR A 76 -13.82 -12.73 -9.49
N VAL A 77 -12.50 -12.86 -9.73
CA VAL A 77 -11.96 -13.96 -10.55
C VAL A 77 -12.29 -15.31 -9.92
N ILE A 78 -12.12 -15.47 -8.60
CA ILE A 78 -12.44 -16.72 -7.90
C ILE A 78 -13.93 -17.08 -7.97
N ARG A 79 -14.83 -16.10 -7.87
CA ARG A 79 -16.29 -16.34 -7.86
C ARG A 79 -16.88 -16.56 -9.25
N THR A 80 -16.32 -15.95 -10.28
CA THR A 80 -16.83 -16.06 -11.66
C THR A 80 -16.42 -17.34 -12.35
N HIS A 81 -15.48 -18.09 -11.76
CA HIS A 81 -14.97 -19.33 -12.32
C HIS A 81 -15.43 -20.53 -11.49
N GLU A 82 -15.75 -21.63 -12.18
CA GLU A 82 -16.15 -22.88 -11.55
C GLU A 82 -14.92 -23.57 -10.95
N ILE A 83 -14.74 -23.45 -9.63
CA ILE A 83 -13.69 -24.14 -8.88
C ILE A 83 -14.30 -24.84 -7.65
N PRO A 84 -13.71 -25.95 -7.19
CA PRO A 84 -14.20 -26.68 -6.02
C PRO A 84 -14.19 -25.80 -4.76
N ALA A 85 -15.01 -26.16 -3.77
CA ALA A 85 -15.19 -25.37 -2.55
C ALA A 85 -13.87 -25.08 -1.81
N TRP A 86 -12.96 -26.06 -1.72
CA TRP A 86 -11.66 -25.87 -1.09
C TRP A 86 -10.79 -24.83 -1.83
N GLY A 87 -10.89 -24.75 -3.16
CA GLY A 87 -10.20 -23.74 -3.97
C GLY A 87 -10.74 -22.34 -3.73
N ARG A 88 -12.06 -22.20 -3.52
CA ARG A 88 -12.68 -20.93 -3.09
C ARG A 88 -12.21 -20.51 -1.70
N VAL A 89 -12.17 -21.44 -0.75
CA VAL A 89 -11.66 -21.19 0.61
C VAL A 89 -10.21 -20.73 0.56
N MET A 90 -9.35 -21.40 -0.22
CA MET A 90 -7.98 -20.95 -0.41
C MET A 90 -7.91 -19.55 -1.02
N GLY A 91 -8.77 -19.22 -2.00
CA GLY A 91 -8.85 -17.86 -2.55
C GLY A 91 -9.16 -16.81 -1.48
N TYR A 92 -10.08 -17.10 -0.55
CA TYR A 92 -10.36 -16.21 0.58
C TYR A 92 -9.16 -16.09 1.54
N VAL A 93 -8.50 -17.20 1.84
CA VAL A 93 -7.29 -17.21 2.68
C VAL A 93 -6.17 -16.37 2.05
N VAL A 94 -5.96 -16.48 0.73
CA VAL A 94 -4.99 -15.66 0.01
C VAL A 94 -5.31 -14.18 0.16
N VAL A 95 -6.55 -13.75 -0.10
CA VAL A 95 -6.93 -12.34 0.01
C VAL A 95 -6.79 -11.84 1.45
N PHE A 96 -7.12 -12.66 2.44
CA PHE A 96 -6.92 -12.34 3.84
C PHE A 96 -5.43 -12.14 4.19
N LEU A 97 -4.55 -13.06 3.77
CA LEU A 97 -3.11 -12.95 4.01
C LEU A 97 -2.47 -11.77 3.26
N LEU A 98 -2.88 -11.52 2.02
CA LEU A 98 -2.47 -10.33 1.26
C LEU A 98 -2.90 -9.04 1.97
N GLY A 99 -4.15 -9.00 2.42
CA GLY A 99 -4.70 -7.87 3.17
C GLY A 99 -3.93 -7.63 4.47
N LEU A 100 -3.76 -8.65 5.31
CA LEU A 100 -2.99 -8.53 6.55
C LEU A 100 -1.55 -8.07 6.31
N GLY A 101 -0.84 -8.73 5.39
CA GLY A 101 0.55 -8.40 5.08
C GLY A 101 0.72 -6.95 4.59
N ALA A 102 -0.20 -6.48 3.74
CA ALA A 102 -0.13 -5.13 3.20
C ALA A 102 -0.68 -4.03 4.12
N LEU A 103 -1.60 -4.37 5.05
CA LEU A 103 -2.17 -3.41 5.99
C LEU A 103 -1.27 -3.14 7.20
N ILE A 104 -0.41 -4.07 7.61
CA ILE A 104 0.52 -3.88 8.74
C ILE A 104 1.30 -2.55 8.64
N PRO A 105 2.04 -2.25 7.55
CA PRO A 105 2.79 -0.99 7.47
C PRO A 105 1.85 0.23 7.38
N LEU A 106 0.69 0.09 6.72
CA LEU A 106 -0.31 1.15 6.65
C LEU A 106 -0.86 1.53 8.03
N VAL A 107 -0.92 0.59 8.98
CA VAL A 107 -1.41 0.88 10.33
C VAL A 107 -0.25 1.31 11.23
N GLU A 108 0.83 0.53 11.27
CA GLU A 108 1.92 0.74 12.22
C GLU A 108 2.82 1.93 11.87
N ASP A 109 3.06 2.20 10.59
CA ASP A 109 3.91 3.33 10.18
C ASP A 109 3.14 4.66 10.19
N VAL A 110 1.86 4.62 9.79
CA VAL A 110 0.98 5.80 9.68
C VAL A 110 0.39 6.21 11.03
N TYR A 111 -0.03 5.24 11.84
CA TYR A 111 -0.62 5.45 13.17
C TYR A 111 0.14 4.67 14.24
N PRO A 112 1.40 5.02 14.51
CA PRO A 112 2.26 4.33 15.47
C PRO A 112 1.83 4.54 16.95
N GLY A 113 0.80 5.35 17.20
CA GLY A 113 0.34 5.72 18.55
C GLY A 113 1.24 6.75 19.23
N SER A 114 1.29 6.70 20.56
CA SER A 114 2.13 7.59 21.38
C SER A 114 3.57 7.06 21.48
N PRO A 115 4.59 7.93 21.46
CA PRO A 115 5.97 7.50 21.65
C PRO A 115 6.15 6.94 23.07
N VAL A 116 6.80 5.78 23.18
CA VAL A 116 7.18 5.16 24.46
C VAL A 116 8.44 5.79 25.06
N PHE A 117 9.19 6.53 24.25
CA PHE A 117 10.32 7.35 24.67
C PHE A 117 10.43 8.55 23.75
N GLU A 118 10.62 9.73 24.32
CA GLU A 118 10.87 10.97 23.59
C GLU A 118 11.95 11.76 24.33
N LYS A 119 13.02 12.13 23.63
CA LYS A 119 14.08 12.97 24.20
C LYS A 119 14.77 13.78 23.11
N VAL A 120 15.11 15.02 23.46
CA VAL A 120 15.99 15.86 22.63
C VAL A 120 17.42 15.55 23.06
N VAL A 121 18.27 15.17 22.11
CA VAL A 121 19.69 14.92 22.32
C VAL A 121 20.50 16.01 21.63
N THR A 122 21.63 16.37 22.23
CA THR A 122 22.49 17.43 21.71
C THR A 122 23.93 16.95 21.63
N LYS A 123 24.78 17.71 20.93
CA LYS A 123 26.23 17.42 20.90
C LYS A 123 26.88 17.51 22.31
N ALA A 124 26.30 18.30 23.21
CA ALA A 124 26.78 18.45 24.59
C ALA A 124 26.28 17.31 25.48
N GLU A 125 25.01 16.94 25.35
CA GLU A 125 24.42 15.78 26.02
C GLU A 125 24.56 14.53 25.16
N LYS A 126 25.75 13.93 25.24
CA LYS A 126 26.13 12.78 24.41
C LYS A 126 25.33 11.52 24.68
N GLU A 127 24.65 11.40 25.82
CA GLU A 127 23.96 10.16 26.19
C GLU A 127 22.52 10.41 26.67
N ALA A 128 21.62 9.56 26.20
CA ALA A 128 20.22 9.51 26.63
C ALA A 128 19.86 8.07 27.02
N GLN A 129 19.46 7.88 28.28
CA GLN A 129 18.99 6.58 28.75
C GLN A 129 17.58 6.29 28.25
N ILE A 130 17.38 5.08 27.74
CA ILE A 130 16.09 4.51 27.40
C ILE A 130 15.68 3.60 28.55
N ASP A 131 14.38 3.54 28.88
CA ASP A 131 13.86 2.65 29.92
C ASP A 131 14.30 1.19 29.67
N SER A 132 14.95 0.60 30.66
CA SER A 132 15.48 -0.76 30.65
C SER A 132 14.38 -1.81 30.47
N ASN A 133 13.12 -1.48 30.78
CA ASN A 133 11.97 -2.37 30.62
C ASN A 133 11.47 -2.47 29.17
N LEU A 134 11.81 -1.54 28.28
CA LEU A 134 11.29 -1.52 26.90
C LEU A 134 11.91 -2.61 26.02
N GLN A 135 11.15 -3.61 25.58
CA GLN A 135 11.68 -4.75 24.82
C GLN A 135 10.94 -4.95 23.49
N GLY A 136 11.64 -5.54 22.52
CA GLY A 136 11.06 -5.90 21.22
C GLY A 136 11.31 -4.87 20.13
N TYR A 137 10.51 -4.93 19.06
CA TYR A 137 10.67 -4.09 17.88
C TYR A 137 10.10 -2.69 18.11
N HIS A 138 10.88 -1.68 17.68
CA HIS A 138 10.52 -0.27 17.79
C HIS A 138 10.93 0.47 16.52
N HIS A 139 10.17 1.52 16.18
CA HIS A 139 10.61 2.53 15.23
C HIS A 139 11.27 3.68 16.00
N LEU A 140 12.53 3.94 15.71
CA LEU A 140 13.22 5.14 16.14
C LEU A 140 13.05 6.21 15.07
N GLU A 141 12.35 7.28 15.42
CA GLU A 141 12.37 8.50 14.64
C GLU A 141 13.49 9.42 15.11
N VAL A 142 14.24 9.94 14.14
CA VAL A 142 15.23 10.98 14.35
C VAL A 142 14.77 12.20 13.58
N PHE A 143 14.48 13.29 14.30
CA PHE A 143 13.97 14.53 13.72
C PHE A 143 14.94 15.69 13.94
N ALA A 144 15.25 16.42 12.87
CA ALA A 144 16.14 17.58 12.87
C ALA A 144 15.45 18.83 13.42
N GLN A 145 15.22 18.88 14.74
CA GLN A 145 14.48 19.97 15.40
C GLN A 145 15.11 21.36 15.15
N SER A 146 16.44 21.45 15.19
CA SER A 146 17.14 22.71 14.92
C SER A 146 17.10 23.13 13.45
N LEU A 147 17.01 22.19 12.50
CA LEU A 147 16.89 22.51 11.08
C LEU A 147 15.46 22.95 10.74
N ALA A 148 14.46 22.28 11.32
CA ALA A 148 13.04 22.58 11.12
C ALA A 148 12.63 23.99 11.60
N SER A 149 13.31 24.51 12.62
CA SER A 149 13.04 25.82 13.21
C SER A 149 13.73 26.99 12.49
N LYS A 150 14.60 26.73 11.52
CA LYS A 150 15.25 27.78 10.73
C LYS A 150 14.33 28.23 9.61
N GLU A 151 13.84 29.47 9.67
CA GLU A 151 13.01 30.10 8.62
C GLU A 151 13.73 30.31 7.27
N SER A 152 15.04 30.07 7.19
CA SER A 152 15.85 30.30 5.97
C SER A 152 16.99 29.28 5.83
N ALA A 153 16.66 27.99 5.85
CA ALA A 153 17.60 26.87 5.77
C ALA A 153 17.81 26.30 4.34
N LEU A 154 17.32 27.00 3.31
CA LEU A 154 17.40 26.57 1.91
C LEU A 154 18.84 26.22 1.49
N GLY A 155 19.06 24.98 1.09
CA GLY A 155 20.33 24.43 0.64
C GLY A 155 21.17 23.76 1.73
N LEU A 156 20.69 23.67 2.97
CA LEU A 156 21.40 22.99 4.04
C LEU A 156 21.27 21.47 3.91
N HIS A 157 22.40 20.79 4.04
CA HIS A 157 22.50 19.34 4.09
C HIS A 157 23.49 18.96 5.18
N GLY A 158 23.19 17.91 5.93
CA GLY A 158 24.13 17.39 6.92
C GLY A 158 23.68 16.05 7.47
N LYS A 159 24.62 15.39 8.12
CA LYS A 159 24.51 14.01 8.57
C LYS A 159 24.49 13.93 10.09
N TYR A 160 23.96 12.82 10.57
CA TYR A 160 24.05 12.44 11.98
C TYR A 160 24.52 10.99 12.11
N HIS A 161 25.12 10.70 13.26
CA HIS A 161 25.51 9.35 13.66
C HIS A 161 25.21 9.16 15.14
N LEU A 162 24.31 8.22 15.42
CA LEU A 162 23.92 7.80 16.75
C LEU A 162 24.31 6.34 16.95
N LYS A 163 24.47 5.94 18.21
CA LYS A 163 24.64 4.54 18.58
C LYS A 163 23.55 4.17 19.59
N VAL A 164 22.69 3.23 19.23
CA VAL A 164 21.56 2.80 20.07
C VAL A 164 21.79 1.36 20.45
N GLN A 165 21.99 1.10 21.75
CA GLN A 165 22.29 -0.24 22.27
C GLN A 165 23.42 -0.93 21.48
N GLY A 166 24.51 -0.21 21.22
CA GLY A 166 25.65 -0.76 20.47
C GLY A 166 25.53 -0.72 18.95
N LYS A 167 24.33 -0.52 18.38
CA LYS A 167 24.10 -0.48 16.93
C LYS A 167 24.23 0.93 16.38
N ASP A 168 24.95 1.07 15.27
CA ASP A 168 25.12 2.34 14.57
C ASP A 168 23.86 2.71 13.78
N ILE A 169 23.39 3.93 13.98
CA ILE A 169 22.29 4.54 13.23
C ILE A 169 22.83 5.81 12.58
N LYS A 170 22.76 5.84 11.24
CA LYS A 170 23.26 6.94 10.43
C LYS A 170 22.15 7.41 9.52
N GLY A 171 22.13 8.71 9.28
CA GLY A 171 21.19 9.31 8.34
C GLY A 171 21.62 10.71 7.96
N GLU A 172 20.78 11.33 7.15
CA GLU A 172 21.05 12.63 6.57
C GLU A 172 19.79 13.45 6.48
N PHE A 173 19.92 14.75 6.73
CA PHE A 173 18.84 15.70 6.54
C PHE A 173 19.19 16.65 5.42
N SER A 174 18.17 17.11 4.71
CA SER A 174 18.34 18.09 3.66
C SER A 174 17.16 19.04 3.59
N ASP A 175 17.44 20.28 3.24
CA ASP A 175 16.47 21.29 2.87
C ASP A 175 16.88 21.83 1.49
N GLN A 176 16.14 21.46 0.44
CA GLN A 176 16.49 21.81 -0.94
C GLN A 176 15.36 22.57 -1.63
N ALA A 177 15.71 23.66 -2.33
CA ALA A 177 14.82 24.26 -3.32
C ALA A 177 14.83 23.42 -4.59
N ARG A 178 13.70 22.76 -4.90
CA ARG A 178 13.50 22.08 -6.18
C ARG A 178 12.67 22.95 -7.10
N GLN A 179 13.21 23.30 -8.27
CA GLN A 179 12.41 23.94 -9.31
C GLN A 179 11.49 22.90 -9.96
N VAL A 180 10.18 23.13 -9.87
CA VAL A 180 9.15 22.28 -10.45
C VAL A 180 8.44 23.05 -11.56
N ARG A 181 8.16 22.39 -12.68
CA ARG A 181 7.51 23.03 -13.83
C ARG A 181 6.06 23.35 -13.48
N ALA A 182 5.72 24.64 -13.42
CA ALA A 182 4.37 25.14 -13.19
C ALA A 182 3.68 25.42 -14.55
N GLY A 183 3.23 24.34 -15.20
CA GLY A 183 2.46 24.42 -16.44
C GLY A 183 3.24 24.96 -17.65
N ARG A 184 2.52 25.53 -18.63
CA ARG A 184 3.08 26.03 -19.91
C ARG A 184 3.88 27.33 -19.80
N ARG A 185 3.85 28.06 -18.67
CA ARG A 185 4.39 29.43 -18.56
C ARG A 185 5.32 29.72 -17.37
N GLY A 186 5.80 28.73 -16.61
CA GLY A 186 6.80 29.04 -15.59
C GLY A 186 7.40 27.85 -14.85
N THR A 187 8.48 28.12 -14.12
CA THR A 187 9.04 27.26 -13.08
C THR A 187 8.68 27.86 -11.72
N ARG A 188 8.27 27.01 -10.77
CA ARG A 188 8.03 27.40 -9.38
C ARG A 188 9.07 26.73 -8.52
N SER A 189 9.72 27.47 -7.63
CA SER A 189 10.55 26.87 -6.58
C SER A 189 9.64 26.23 -5.54
N VAL A 190 9.80 24.94 -5.29
CA VAL A 190 9.14 24.20 -4.21
C VAL A 190 10.23 23.76 -3.25
N GLU A 191 10.06 24.10 -1.99
CA GLU A 191 10.94 23.65 -0.92
C GLU A 191 10.67 22.16 -0.65
N VAL A 192 11.72 21.35 -0.66
CA VAL A 192 11.69 19.92 -0.36
C VAL A 192 12.57 19.70 0.87
N LYS A 193 11.90 19.41 1.98
CA LYS A 193 12.51 19.23 3.30
C LYS A 193 12.49 17.75 3.69
N HIS A 194 13.66 17.18 3.87
CA HIS A 194 13.86 15.87 4.46
C HIS A 194 14.46 16.06 5.86
N LEU A 195 13.58 16.10 6.87
CA LEU A 195 13.91 16.47 8.25
C LEU A 195 13.75 15.31 9.24
N MET A 196 13.36 14.14 8.74
CA MET A 196 13.00 13.01 9.58
C MET A 196 13.39 11.70 8.94
N ASP A 197 14.09 10.89 9.72
CA ASP A 197 14.41 9.51 9.38
C ASP A 197 13.71 8.56 10.35
N VAL A 198 13.30 7.39 9.84
CA VAL A 198 12.69 6.32 10.64
C VAL A 198 13.54 5.06 10.52
N HIS A 199 14.00 4.54 11.64
CA HIS A 199 14.83 3.35 11.72
C HIS A 199 14.14 2.24 12.50
N GLY A 200 14.12 1.02 11.95
CA GLY A 200 13.68 -0.17 12.68
C GLY A 200 14.76 -0.66 13.63
N ILE A 201 14.49 -0.72 14.93
CA ILE A 201 15.41 -1.25 15.93
C ILE A 201 14.75 -2.35 16.76
N THR A 202 15.56 -3.26 17.27
CA THR A 202 15.13 -4.27 18.24
C THR A 202 15.86 -3.98 19.54
N LEU A 203 15.09 -3.68 20.59
CA LEU A 203 15.61 -3.44 21.94
C LEU A 203 15.67 -4.75 22.72
N GLU A 204 16.87 -5.14 23.12
CA GLU A 204 17.12 -6.35 23.94
C GLU A 204 17.04 -6.02 25.44
N GLN A 205 17.00 -7.01 26.32
CA GLN A 205 17.01 -6.76 27.78
C GLN A 205 18.32 -6.11 28.25
N GLY A 206 18.25 -5.25 29.26
CA GLY A 206 19.41 -4.63 29.89
C GLY A 206 19.49 -3.11 29.71
N GLU A 207 20.67 -2.56 29.98
CA GLU A 207 20.94 -1.13 29.89
C GLU A 207 20.87 -0.65 28.44
N LYS A 208 20.02 0.36 28.21
CA LYS A 208 19.79 0.94 26.89
C LYS A 208 20.10 2.40 26.93
N LYS A 209 20.96 2.81 26.01
CA LYS A 209 21.25 4.22 25.80
C LYS A 209 21.37 4.52 24.32
N VAL A 210 21.07 5.77 24.02
CA VAL A 210 21.43 6.43 22.77
C VAL A 210 22.66 7.28 23.03
N GLU A 211 23.73 7.01 22.29
CA GLU A 211 24.94 7.81 22.29
C GLU A 211 24.98 8.65 21.02
N VAL A 212 25.23 9.96 21.15
CA VAL A 212 25.44 10.87 20.04
C VAL A 212 26.91 10.87 19.66
N LEU A 213 27.22 10.28 18.51
CA LEU A 213 28.60 10.22 18.00
C LEU A 213 28.92 11.44 17.12
N MET A 214 27.97 11.86 16.29
CA MET A 214 28.14 12.98 15.37
C MET A 214 26.81 13.65 15.06
N ILE A 215 26.82 14.98 15.02
CA ILE A 215 25.76 15.81 14.47
C ILE A 215 26.46 16.93 13.68
N ASP A 216 26.19 17.02 12.38
CA ASP A 216 26.76 18.08 11.55
C ASP A 216 26.20 19.45 11.97
N GLN A 217 27.06 20.47 11.98
CA GLN A 217 26.65 21.82 12.36
C GLN A 217 25.57 22.41 11.43
N ALA A 218 25.52 21.95 10.17
CA ALA A 218 24.54 22.40 9.18
C ALA A 218 23.09 22.12 9.64
N ILE A 219 22.84 20.94 10.23
CA ILE A 219 21.51 20.51 10.70
C ILE A 219 21.18 21.01 12.11
N GLY A 220 22.14 21.68 12.76
CA GLY A 220 22.01 22.29 14.08
C GLY A 220 22.37 21.35 15.24
N PRO A 221 22.38 21.85 16.48
CA PRO A 221 22.92 21.10 17.63
C PRO A 221 21.97 20.07 18.24
N GLU A 222 20.67 20.10 17.90
CA GLU A 222 19.63 19.29 18.56
C GLU A 222 18.93 18.34 17.58
N LEU A 223 18.82 17.08 18.00
CA LEU A 223 18.00 16.06 17.37
C LEU A 223 16.92 15.62 18.35
N ARG A 224 15.68 15.53 17.88
CA ARG A 224 14.59 14.94 18.65
C ARG A 224 14.49 13.46 18.30
N LEU A 225 14.61 12.61 19.31
CA LEU A 225 14.47 11.17 19.19
C LEU A 225 13.12 10.74 19.74
N ARG A 226 12.40 9.92 18.99
CA ARG A 226 11.15 9.30 19.45
C ARG A 226 11.16 7.81 19.15
N LEU A 227 10.78 7.01 20.13
CA LEU A 227 10.59 5.57 19.94
C LEU A 227 9.11 5.24 19.95
N PHE A 228 8.67 4.51 18.94
CA PHE A 228 7.33 3.97 18.84
C PHE A 228 7.39 2.46 18.89
N LYS A 229 6.43 1.85 19.59
CA LYS A 229 6.34 0.40 19.69
C LYS A 229 5.78 -0.19 18.40
N VAL A 230 6.41 -1.26 17.92
CA VAL A 230 5.94 -2.06 16.79
C VAL A 230 5.32 -3.33 17.35
N PHE A 231 4.06 -3.59 17.04
CA PHE A 231 3.37 -4.79 17.55
C PHE A 231 3.67 -6.00 16.68
N VAL A 232 3.78 -5.79 15.37
CA VAL A 232 4.03 -6.83 14.38
C VAL A 232 5.36 -6.57 13.68
N PRO A 233 6.40 -7.39 13.94
CA PRO A 233 7.68 -7.20 13.26
C PRO A 233 7.51 -7.21 11.73
N PRO A 234 8.21 -6.35 10.96
CA PRO A 234 8.06 -6.28 9.50
C PRO A 234 8.27 -7.62 8.78
N VAL A 235 9.10 -8.50 9.36
CA VAL A 235 9.34 -9.87 8.87
C VAL A 235 8.04 -10.68 8.77
N VAL A 236 7.10 -10.49 9.70
CA VAL A 236 5.81 -11.19 9.72
C VAL A 236 4.96 -10.80 8.50
N ALA A 237 4.97 -9.52 8.10
CA ALA A 237 4.29 -9.07 6.89
C ALA A 237 4.83 -9.78 5.64
N TYR A 238 6.17 -9.89 5.52
CA TYR A 238 6.80 -10.64 4.43
C TYR A 238 6.43 -12.13 4.43
N ILE A 239 6.30 -12.76 5.59
CA ILE A 239 5.86 -14.15 5.72
C ILE A 239 4.44 -14.32 5.17
N PHE A 240 3.49 -13.47 5.59
CA PHE A 240 2.11 -13.53 5.09
C PHE A 240 2.04 -13.31 3.58
N LEU A 241 2.74 -12.31 3.05
CA LEU A 241 2.79 -12.03 1.62
C LEU A 241 3.41 -13.19 0.84
N SER A 242 4.48 -13.79 1.35
CA SER A 242 5.15 -14.93 0.70
C SER A 242 4.25 -16.16 0.63
N ILE A 243 3.59 -16.51 1.75
CA ILE A 243 2.63 -17.63 1.78
C ILE A 243 1.49 -17.35 0.80
N ALA A 244 0.95 -16.13 0.79
CA ALA A 244 -0.14 -15.76 -0.11
C ALA A 244 0.27 -15.87 -1.59
N VAL A 245 1.47 -15.42 -1.96
CA VAL A 245 2.00 -15.56 -3.32
C VAL A 245 2.16 -17.03 -3.69
N LEU A 246 2.75 -17.85 -2.82
CA LEU A 246 2.94 -19.27 -3.08
C LEU A 246 1.59 -19.98 -3.30
N LEU A 247 0.60 -19.72 -2.46
CA LEU A 247 -0.75 -20.26 -2.61
C LEU A 247 -1.42 -19.77 -3.90
N THR A 248 -1.24 -18.50 -4.25
CA THR A 248 -1.77 -17.93 -5.50
C THR A 248 -1.18 -18.63 -6.72
N LEU A 249 0.14 -18.78 -6.76
CA LEU A 249 0.85 -19.43 -7.87
C LEU A 249 0.48 -20.92 -7.97
N PHE A 250 0.31 -21.58 -6.82
CA PHE A 250 -0.17 -22.95 -6.77
C PHE A 250 -1.59 -23.09 -7.33
N MET A 251 -2.52 -22.18 -6.98
CA MET A 251 -3.86 -22.15 -7.56
C MET A 251 -3.83 -21.93 -9.07
N ASP A 252 -3.00 -20.99 -9.55
CA ASP A 252 -2.80 -20.75 -10.98
C ASP A 252 -2.22 -21.97 -11.71
N ALA A 253 -1.35 -22.73 -11.05
CA ALA A 253 -0.75 -23.94 -11.60
C ALA A 253 -1.76 -25.10 -11.67
N MET A 254 -2.58 -25.27 -10.62
CA MET A 254 -3.54 -26.37 -10.50
C MET A 254 -4.81 -26.16 -11.33
N PHE A 255 -5.37 -24.96 -11.32
CA PHE A 255 -6.59 -24.60 -12.04
C PHE A 255 -6.29 -23.89 -13.36
N ARG A 256 -5.25 -24.36 -14.06
CA ARG A 256 -4.70 -23.67 -15.22
C ARG A 256 -5.69 -23.49 -16.37
N GLU A 257 -6.53 -24.49 -16.57
CA GLU A 257 -7.56 -24.52 -17.62
C GLU A 257 -8.71 -23.57 -17.31
N VAL A 258 -8.98 -23.35 -16.02
CA VAL A 258 -10.01 -22.44 -15.53
C VAL A 258 -9.55 -20.98 -15.64
N PHE A 259 -8.34 -20.67 -15.18
CA PHE A 259 -7.82 -19.29 -15.14
C PHE A 259 -7.07 -18.86 -16.42
N LEU A 260 -7.47 -19.35 -17.61
CA LEU A 260 -6.76 -19.06 -18.86
C LEU A 260 -6.70 -17.57 -19.21
N LYS A 261 -7.83 -16.87 -19.08
CA LYS A 261 -7.97 -15.43 -19.39
C LYS A 261 -7.63 -14.52 -18.21
N TRP A 262 -8.11 -14.88 -17.02
CA TRP A 262 -7.95 -14.08 -15.81
C TRP A 262 -7.13 -14.85 -14.78
N ARG A 263 -5.87 -14.45 -14.60
CA ARG A 263 -4.93 -15.12 -13.69
C ARG A 263 -4.97 -14.50 -12.31
N LEU A 264 -4.59 -15.28 -11.29
CA LEU A 264 -4.57 -14.80 -9.91
C LEU A 264 -3.26 -14.10 -9.56
N GLY A 265 -2.13 -14.58 -10.11
CA GLY A 265 -0.79 -14.02 -9.87
C GLY A 265 -0.66 -12.50 -10.07
N PRO A 266 -1.24 -11.86 -11.11
CA PRO A 266 -1.18 -10.42 -11.28
C PRO A 266 -1.72 -9.64 -10.08
N TRP A 267 -2.83 -10.07 -9.50
CA TRP A 267 -3.45 -9.41 -8.34
C TRP A 267 -2.59 -9.54 -7.08
N ALA A 268 -2.02 -10.73 -6.82
CA ALA A 268 -1.09 -10.91 -5.71
C ALA A 268 0.18 -10.07 -5.89
N GLY A 269 0.70 -10.00 -7.13
CA GLY A 269 1.85 -9.16 -7.47
C GLY A 269 1.60 -7.67 -7.23
N MET A 270 0.39 -7.17 -7.56
CA MET A 270 -0.02 -5.79 -7.28
C MET A 270 0.02 -5.44 -5.79
N VAL A 271 -0.40 -6.35 -4.90
CA VAL A 271 -0.37 -6.13 -3.46
C VAL A 271 1.06 -6.14 -2.92
N VAL A 272 1.88 -7.12 -3.34
CA VAL A 272 3.27 -7.21 -2.89
C VAL A 272 4.09 -6.02 -3.35
N ALA A 273 3.94 -5.61 -4.61
CA ALA A 273 4.63 -4.44 -5.14
C ALA A 273 4.12 -3.14 -4.50
N PHE A 274 2.83 -3.03 -4.21
CA PHE A 274 2.29 -1.91 -3.41
C PHE A 274 3.00 -1.83 -2.06
N TYR A 275 3.08 -2.94 -1.32
CA TYR A 275 3.78 -3.00 -0.02
C TYR A 275 5.24 -2.52 -0.16
N VAL A 276 5.99 -3.06 -1.13
CA VAL A 276 7.40 -2.73 -1.31
C VAL A 276 7.61 -1.26 -1.66
N VAL A 277 6.83 -0.74 -2.61
CA VAL A 277 6.92 0.68 -3.01
C VAL A 277 6.53 1.57 -1.83
N PHE A 278 5.47 1.21 -1.09
CA PHE A 278 5.01 1.97 0.07
C PHE A 278 6.09 2.02 1.13
N SER A 279 6.60 0.88 1.60
CA SER A 279 7.66 0.83 2.61
C SER A 279 8.94 1.54 2.17
N SER A 280 9.26 1.57 0.87
CA SER A 280 10.46 2.26 0.36
C SER A 280 10.29 3.78 0.19
N SER A 281 9.06 4.23 -0.04
CA SER A 281 8.74 5.64 -0.35
C SER A 281 8.08 6.35 0.83
N TYR A 282 7.85 5.65 1.92
CA TYR A 282 7.13 6.16 3.08
C TYR A 282 7.98 7.17 3.84
N GLU A 283 7.47 8.40 3.90
CA GLU A 283 7.89 9.43 4.84
C GLU A 283 6.62 9.93 5.57
N ARG A 284 6.64 10.09 6.90
CA ARG A 284 5.43 10.53 7.64
C ARG A 284 4.88 11.87 7.16
N GLY A 285 5.71 12.73 6.57
CA GLY A 285 5.29 14.00 5.98
C GLY A 285 4.69 13.90 4.57
N ALA A 286 4.77 12.74 3.92
CA ALA A 286 4.41 12.56 2.51
C ALA A 286 3.54 11.31 2.25
N VAL A 287 2.74 10.88 3.24
CA VAL A 287 1.92 9.65 3.19
C VAL A 287 1.01 9.57 1.96
N VAL A 288 0.37 10.68 1.56
CA VAL A 288 -0.46 10.73 0.34
C VAL A 288 0.37 10.37 -0.89
N ASN A 289 1.54 10.99 -1.03
CA ASN A 289 2.39 10.80 -2.19
C ASN A 289 2.91 9.36 -2.24
N ALA A 290 3.37 8.82 -1.10
CA ALA A 290 3.77 7.43 -0.98
C ALA A 290 2.63 6.48 -1.37
N SER A 291 1.41 6.72 -0.88
CA SER A 291 0.24 5.87 -1.17
C SER A 291 -0.15 5.89 -2.65
N VAL A 292 -0.14 7.08 -3.28
CA VAL A 292 -0.47 7.24 -4.71
C VAL A 292 0.57 6.58 -5.59
N TRP A 293 1.87 6.84 -5.36
CA TRP A 293 2.93 6.21 -6.16
C TRP A 293 2.97 4.71 -5.98
N SER A 294 2.70 4.21 -4.77
CA SER A 294 2.59 2.78 -4.51
C SER A 294 1.43 2.13 -5.25
N ALA A 295 0.27 2.80 -5.31
CA ALA A 295 -0.87 2.32 -6.09
C ALA A 295 -0.58 2.29 -7.60
N LEU A 296 0.08 3.34 -8.13
CA LEU A 296 0.38 3.46 -9.55
C LEU A 296 1.52 2.53 -10.00
N LEU A 297 2.69 2.66 -9.39
CA LEU A 297 3.88 1.88 -9.75
C LEU A 297 3.76 0.45 -9.24
N GLY A 298 3.32 0.26 -8.00
CA GLY A 298 3.08 -1.07 -7.44
C GLY A 298 1.99 -1.80 -8.20
N GLY A 299 0.94 -1.11 -8.65
CA GLY A 299 -0.08 -1.67 -9.53
C GLY A 299 0.49 -2.15 -10.87
N ALA A 300 1.13 -1.28 -11.64
CA ALA A 300 1.60 -1.63 -12.98
C ALA A 300 2.75 -2.65 -12.97
N VAL A 301 3.76 -2.43 -12.13
CA VAL A 301 4.93 -3.30 -12.03
C VAL A 301 4.54 -4.63 -11.38
N GLY A 302 3.78 -4.58 -10.29
CA GLY A 302 3.31 -5.76 -9.58
C GLY A 302 2.42 -6.65 -10.43
N PHE A 303 1.51 -6.06 -11.21
CA PHE A 303 0.68 -6.81 -12.16
C PHE A 303 1.55 -7.58 -13.16
N THR A 304 2.54 -6.91 -13.75
CA THR A 304 3.42 -7.49 -14.78
C THR A 304 4.28 -8.63 -14.21
N VAL A 305 4.91 -8.41 -13.06
CA VAL A 305 5.74 -9.43 -12.39
C VAL A 305 4.89 -10.61 -11.94
N GLY A 306 3.73 -10.35 -11.32
CA GLY A 306 2.79 -11.39 -10.89
C GLY A 306 2.25 -12.21 -12.07
N TRP A 307 2.01 -11.57 -13.21
CA TRP A 307 1.61 -12.25 -14.44
C TRP A 307 2.71 -13.19 -14.98
N LEU A 308 3.98 -12.74 -14.98
CA LEU A 308 5.13 -13.56 -15.39
C LEU A 308 5.34 -14.75 -14.45
N LEU A 309 5.27 -14.54 -13.13
CA LEU A 309 5.39 -15.61 -12.14
C LEU A 309 4.27 -16.65 -12.31
N SER A 310 3.04 -16.20 -12.60
CA SER A 310 1.92 -17.09 -12.92
C SER A 310 2.19 -17.95 -14.16
N LEU A 311 2.83 -17.41 -15.21
CA LEU A 311 3.25 -18.21 -16.38
C LEU A 311 4.26 -19.29 -16.00
N ILE A 312 5.26 -18.93 -15.21
CA ILE A 312 6.31 -19.85 -14.78
C ILE A 312 5.69 -20.96 -13.92
N ALA A 313 4.87 -20.60 -12.93
CA ALA A 313 4.18 -21.55 -12.06
C ALA A 313 3.32 -22.53 -12.84
N ARG A 314 2.62 -22.05 -13.88
CA ARG A 314 1.87 -22.91 -14.80
C ARG A 314 2.78 -23.86 -15.57
N ARG A 315 3.87 -23.38 -16.17
CA ARG A 315 4.79 -24.27 -16.90
C ARG A 315 5.36 -25.36 -15.99
N LEU A 316 5.79 -24.98 -14.79
CA LEU A 316 6.31 -25.91 -13.78
C LEU A 316 5.25 -26.91 -13.32
N GLY A 317 4.04 -26.44 -13.02
CA GLY A 317 2.93 -27.33 -12.65
C GLY A 317 2.57 -28.32 -13.77
N LYS A 318 2.76 -27.96 -15.05
CA LYS A 318 2.60 -28.91 -16.17
C LYS A 318 3.63 -30.02 -16.08
N ALA A 319 4.89 -29.62 -15.92
CA ALA A 319 6.03 -30.54 -15.90
C ALA A 319 5.95 -31.50 -14.71
N LEU A 320 5.43 -31.03 -13.58
CA LEU A 320 5.25 -31.79 -12.34
C LEU A 320 3.96 -32.62 -12.30
N GLY A 321 3.12 -32.59 -13.35
CA GLY A 321 1.86 -33.35 -13.38
C GLY A 321 0.81 -32.89 -12.36
N VAL A 322 0.91 -31.65 -11.84
CA VAL A 322 -0.03 -31.11 -10.85
C VAL A 322 -1.36 -30.84 -11.54
N LYS A 323 -2.37 -31.70 -11.27
CA LYS A 323 -3.75 -31.54 -11.73
C LYS A 323 -4.74 -31.74 -10.60
N SER A 324 -5.86 -31.03 -10.65
CA SER A 324 -7.01 -31.29 -9.79
C SER A 324 -7.78 -32.51 -10.30
N LYS A 325 -7.81 -33.60 -9.53
CA LYS A 325 -8.65 -34.80 -9.81
C LYS A 325 -10.15 -34.50 -9.96
N ALA A 326 -10.62 -33.37 -9.42
CA ALA A 326 -12.03 -32.98 -9.49
C ALA A 326 -12.53 -32.69 -10.92
N TYR A 327 -11.65 -32.58 -11.91
CA TYR A 327 -11.99 -32.39 -13.32
C TYR A 327 -11.86 -33.67 -14.17
N GLU A 328 -11.49 -34.81 -13.59
CA GLU A 328 -11.40 -36.10 -14.30
C GLU A 328 -12.73 -36.88 -14.32
N GLY A 329 -13.74 -36.45 -13.55
CA GLY A 329 -15.03 -37.16 -13.41
C GLY A 329 -16.20 -36.61 -14.23
N ALA A 330 -15.97 -35.67 -15.16
CA ALA A 330 -17.02 -35.02 -15.96
C ALA A 330 -16.81 -35.20 -17.48
N GLY A 331 -16.02 -36.21 -17.89
CA GLY A 331 -15.80 -36.59 -19.29
C GLY A 331 -16.49 -37.90 -19.63
#